data_AF-M5FZH2-F1
#
_entry.id   AF-M5FZH2-F1
#
_cell.length_a   1.000
_cell.length_b   1.000
_cell.length_c   1.000
_cell.angle_alpha   90.00
_cell.angle_beta   90.00
_cell.angle_gamma   90.00
#
_symmetry.space_group_name_H-M   'P 1'
#
loop_
_entity.id
_entity.type
_entity.pdbx_description
1 polymer ?
#
loop_
_entity_poly.entity_id
_entity_poly.type
_entity_poly.pdbx_seq_one_letter_code
_entity_poly.pdbx_strand_id
1 'polypeptide(L)'
;MPTFAAFTLSGSSNFPFIGQVSPDRTTIQPITLPGQSSVLNDLTVLILLWDTVKDELELGEALSLQDVELNAPLPYRDVLCVGKNYREHAAIAMPSHPVIFTKRYTSIIGPYDDIYAHPQATHTLDYEGELGVIFGKAGLGIKKDEVDLNGKGGWIWGYTVVNDVTARELQRDHKQFFIGKSLDTFFPQGPFVITADMLPPPHLVEIFTRVNGGFRQRATLDQLIFDIPTLVETISKGITIQPGDLLATGTPAGVGFGLNPPTFLRPGDEVDVAITGIGVLRNKVMTIDKRPAKPHPSILAASVLRGNSNCGLTRMRSGKDLYVEKMGTGPPILFIHGLGGTVNFYSPIANELAKTNTLIRYDAEEDASDVLESQSIKGPVPVVSHSMGTLVAAHLAARHPSLISSLIMLGPVKAIPEPARTATFGRAKTVRAKGMGAVADTIVANATAPYSSPLVTSFAREMLTAQNAEGYARHCEALATGENPDWVMLRGKPILCIAGVADKVSPVAMSDGYAELVGHAANVKVVQIEDCGHWHCLEKPEAVVKAIKQFI
;
A
#
# COMPACT_ATOMS: atom_id res chain seq x y z
N MET A 1 12.63 -18.21 -9.24
CA MET A 1 11.43 -17.74 -8.51
C MET A 1 11.86 -16.55 -7.66
N PRO A 2 10.96 -15.60 -7.37
CA PRO A 2 11.38 -14.25 -7.03
C PRO A 2 11.80 -14.11 -5.56
N THR A 3 12.84 -13.31 -5.37
CA THR A 3 13.27 -12.74 -4.08
C THR A 3 12.82 -11.29 -4.08
N PHE A 4 12.31 -10.79 -2.96
CA PHE A 4 11.82 -9.42 -2.82
C PHE A 4 12.57 -8.66 -1.72
N ALA A 5 12.59 -7.34 -1.81
CA ALA A 5 13.03 -6.47 -0.73
C ALA A 5 12.21 -5.18 -0.70
N ALA A 6 12.10 -4.59 0.50
CA ALA A 6 11.70 -3.20 0.65
C ALA A 6 12.94 -2.31 0.60
N PHE A 7 12.89 -1.17 -0.10
CA PHE A 7 14.05 -0.29 -0.27
C PHE A 7 13.68 1.18 -0.49
N THR A 8 14.57 2.09 -0.09
CA THR A 8 14.53 3.53 -0.43
C THR A 8 15.70 3.88 -1.34
N LEU A 9 15.54 4.84 -2.26
CA LEU A 9 16.69 5.34 -3.03
C LEU A 9 17.55 6.24 -2.13
N SER A 10 18.86 6.02 -2.14
CA SER A 10 19.82 6.79 -1.34
C SER A 10 19.64 8.30 -1.57
N GLY A 11 19.45 9.06 -0.49
CA GLY A 11 19.29 10.52 -0.56
C GLY A 11 17.93 11.03 -1.07
N SER A 12 16.92 10.15 -1.23
CA SER A 12 15.55 10.54 -1.63
C SER A 12 14.50 10.21 -0.54
N SER A 13 13.21 10.43 -0.84
CA SER A 13 12.07 10.38 0.09
C SER A 13 12.02 9.18 1.05
N ASN A 14 11.50 9.40 2.26
CA ASN A 14 11.34 8.43 3.37
C ASN A 14 10.37 7.23 3.11
N PHE A 15 9.98 6.94 1.87
CA PHE A 15 8.94 5.94 1.57
C PHE A 15 9.56 4.71 0.90
N PRO A 16 9.41 3.51 1.50
CA PRO A 16 9.94 2.29 0.93
C PRO A 16 9.18 1.94 -0.36
N PHE A 17 9.90 1.48 -1.36
CA PHE A 17 9.41 0.77 -2.52
C PHE A 17 9.58 -0.74 -2.30
N ILE A 18 8.80 -1.55 -3.01
CA ILE A 18 8.98 -2.99 -3.10
C ILE A 18 9.61 -3.31 -4.45
N GLY A 19 10.67 -4.10 -4.42
CA GLY A 19 11.38 -4.52 -5.61
C GLY A 19 11.67 -6.00 -5.65
N GLN A 20 11.82 -6.53 -6.87
CA GLN A 20 12.31 -7.87 -7.13
C GLN A 20 13.84 -7.83 -7.20
N VAL A 21 14.48 -8.67 -6.41
CA VAL A 21 15.94 -8.81 -6.34
C VAL A 21 16.42 -9.84 -7.35
N SER A 22 17.50 -9.52 -8.06
CA SER A 22 18.12 -10.43 -9.03
C SER A 22 18.64 -11.71 -8.35
N PRO A 23 18.69 -12.86 -9.06
CA PRO A 23 19.16 -14.13 -8.46
C PRO A 23 20.59 -14.08 -7.89
N ASP A 24 21.46 -13.26 -8.48
CA ASP A 24 22.83 -13.01 -8.03
C ASP A 24 22.93 -11.96 -6.91
N ARG A 25 21.81 -11.34 -6.52
CA ARG A 25 21.68 -10.34 -5.44
C ARG A 25 22.58 -9.13 -5.64
N THR A 26 22.68 -8.66 -6.87
CA THR A 26 23.45 -7.46 -7.22
C THR A 26 22.54 -6.28 -7.56
N THR A 27 21.31 -6.55 -8.02
CA THR A 27 20.37 -5.51 -8.47
C THR A 27 18.96 -5.74 -7.91
N ILE A 28 18.18 -4.66 -7.91
CA ILE A 28 16.77 -4.64 -7.53
C ILE A 28 15.97 -3.86 -8.57
N GLN A 29 14.83 -4.40 -8.99
CA GLN A 29 13.90 -3.75 -9.90
C GLN A 29 12.62 -3.38 -9.14
N PRO A 30 12.21 -2.10 -9.10
CA PRO A 30 10.94 -1.71 -8.49
C PRO A 30 9.77 -2.42 -9.18
N ILE A 31 8.77 -2.83 -8.40
CA ILE A 31 7.59 -3.56 -8.90
C ILE A 31 6.43 -2.59 -9.09
N THR A 32 5.74 -2.71 -10.21
CA THR A 32 4.45 -2.08 -10.46
C THR A 32 3.40 -3.17 -10.66
N LEU A 33 2.22 -2.99 -10.06
CA LEU A 33 1.11 -3.92 -10.26
C LEU A 33 0.50 -3.72 -11.66
N PRO A 34 -0.04 -4.79 -12.30
CA PRO A 34 -0.69 -4.68 -13.60
C PRO A 34 -1.73 -3.56 -13.64
N GLY A 35 -1.62 -2.67 -14.63
CA GLY A 35 -2.54 -1.54 -14.79
C GLY A 35 -2.35 -0.38 -13.80
N GLN A 36 -1.28 -0.36 -13.01
CA GLN A 36 -0.91 0.77 -12.14
C GLN A 36 0.28 1.56 -12.70
N SER A 37 0.38 2.83 -12.30
CA SER A 37 1.50 3.73 -12.64
C SER A 37 2.51 3.88 -11.52
N SER A 38 2.09 3.63 -10.28
CA SER A 38 2.91 3.80 -9.09
C SER A 38 3.65 2.52 -8.76
N VAL A 39 4.93 2.66 -8.46
CA VAL A 39 5.73 1.60 -7.85
C VAL A 39 5.08 1.20 -6.53
N LEU A 40 4.98 -0.11 -6.32
CA LEU A 40 4.45 -0.69 -5.11
C LEU A 40 5.30 -0.28 -3.90
N ASN A 41 4.66 0.08 -2.79
CA ASN A 41 5.33 0.57 -1.58
C ASN A 41 5.07 -0.28 -0.33
N ASP A 42 4.21 -1.30 -0.43
CA ASP A 42 3.88 -2.21 0.66
C ASP A 42 3.84 -3.65 0.17
N LEU A 43 4.67 -4.50 0.76
CA LEU A 43 4.74 -5.92 0.43
C LEU A 43 3.43 -6.64 0.75
N THR A 44 2.69 -6.17 1.76
CA THR A 44 1.38 -6.72 2.15
C THR A 44 0.39 -6.67 0.99
N VAL A 45 0.44 -5.63 0.16
CA VAL A 45 -0.42 -5.50 -1.02
C VAL A 45 -0.04 -6.54 -2.08
N LEU A 46 1.26 -6.79 -2.30
CA LEU A 46 1.71 -7.87 -3.18
C LEU A 46 1.23 -9.24 -2.67
N ILE A 47 1.35 -9.49 -1.37
CA ILE A 47 0.91 -10.74 -0.75
C ILE A 47 -0.60 -10.94 -0.94
N LEU A 48 -1.40 -9.90 -0.68
CA LEU A 48 -2.86 -9.94 -0.83
C LEU A 48 -3.31 -10.24 -2.26
N LEU A 49 -2.57 -9.74 -3.25
CA LEU A 49 -2.91 -9.86 -4.66
C LEU A 49 -2.14 -11.00 -5.36
N TRP A 50 -1.30 -11.73 -4.64
CA TRP A 50 -0.28 -12.62 -5.20
C TRP A 50 -0.83 -13.58 -6.25
N ASP A 51 -1.90 -14.30 -5.93
CA ASP A 51 -2.51 -15.28 -6.85
C ASP A 51 -3.08 -14.65 -8.12
N THR A 52 -3.34 -13.34 -8.11
CA THR A 52 -3.85 -12.58 -9.26
C THR A 52 -2.72 -11.98 -10.09
N VAL A 53 -1.65 -11.47 -9.45
CA VAL A 53 -0.67 -10.60 -10.14
C VAL A 53 0.70 -11.22 -10.35
N LYS A 54 1.03 -12.36 -9.72
CA LYS A 54 2.39 -12.92 -9.72
C LYS A 54 2.99 -13.17 -11.11
N ASP A 55 2.14 -13.51 -12.09
CA ASP A 55 2.56 -13.82 -13.46
C ASP A 55 2.56 -12.58 -14.39
N GLU A 56 2.10 -11.43 -13.89
CA GLU A 56 1.92 -10.19 -14.66
C GLU A 56 2.67 -8.99 -14.05
N LEU A 57 3.55 -9.21 -13.05
CA LEU A 57 4.30 -8.13 -12.42
C LEU A 57 5.14 -7.35 -13.43
N GLU A 58 5.00 -6.03 -13.42
CA GLU A 58 5.81 -5.14 -14.25
C GLU A 58 7.06 -4.72 -13.46
N LEU A 59 8.24 -4.92 -14.05
CA LEU A 59 9.52 -4.56 -13.44
C LEU A 59 10.07 -3.27 -14.03
N GLY A 60 10.43 -2.33 -13.16
CA GLY A 60 11.10 -1.09 -13.52
C GLY A 60 12.57 -1.28 -13.92
N GLU A 61 13.28 -0.16 -14.03
CA GLU A 61 14.72 -0.14 -14.28
C GLU A 61 15.48 -0.85 -13.16
N ALA A 62 16.52 -1.61 -13.52
CA ALA A 62 17.38 -2.29 -12.56
C ALA A 62 18.31 -1.28 -11.88
N LEU A 63 18.20 -1.23 -10.55
CA LEU A 63 19.05 -0.42 -9.68
C LEU A 63 20.09 -1.31 -9.02
N SER A 64 21.31 -0.80 -8.83
CA SER A 64 22.31 -1.49 -8.01
C SER A 64 21.81 -1.58 -6.57
N LEU A 65 21.94 -2.75 -5.94
CA LEU A 65 21.65 -2.89 -4.51
C LEU A 65 22.56 -2.04 -3.61
N GLN A 66 23.69 -1.57 -4.13
CA GLN A 66 24.60 -0.67 -3.41
C GLN A 66 24.11 0.79 -3.42
N ASP A 67 23.22 1.14 -4.35
CA ASP A 67 22.71 2.51 -4.52
C ASP A 67 21.38 2.72 -3.78
N VAL A 68 20.87 1.70 -3.10
CA VAL A 68 19.61 1.73 -2.34
C VAL A 68 19.84 1.39 -0.87
N GLU A 69 18.96 1.88 -0.02
CA GLU A 69 18.89 1.50 1.40
C GLU A 69 17.80 0.45 1.58
N LEU A 70 18.16 -0.75 2.04
CA LEU A 70 17.17 -1.79 2.33
C LEU A 70 16.39 -1.47 3.62
N ASN A 71 15.08 -1.69 3.59
CA ASN A 71 14.18 -1.46 4.72
C ASN A 71 13.57 -2.78 5.23
N ALA A 72 12.88 -2.71 6.37
CA ALA A 72 12.10 -3.83 6.88
C ALA A 72 10.95 -4.18 5.91
N PRO A 73 10.81 -5.44 5.47
CA PRO A 73 9.82 -5.81 4.46
C PRO A 73 8.36 -5.74 4.94
N LEU A 74 8.10 -5.91 6.25
CA LEU A 74 6.75 -5.95 6.84
C LEU A 74 6.68 -5.11 8.12
N PRO A 75 6.71 -3.77 8.07
CA PRO A 75 6.92 -2.92 9.26
C PRO A 75 5.65 -2.50 10.00
N TYR A 76 4.46 -2.91 9.53
CA TYR A 76 3.20 -2.27 9.94
C TYR A 76 2.30 -3.10 10.88
N ARG A 77 2.70 -4.32 11.24
CA ARG A 77 1.90 -5.22 12.10
C ARG A 77 2.73 -5.78 13.24
N ASP A 78 2.04 -6.03 14.36
CA ASP A 78 2.62 -6.76 15.48
C ASP A 78 2.98 -8.19 15.02
N VAL A 79 4.03 -8.75 15.61
CA VAL A 79 4.63 -10.01 15.15
C VAL A 79 4.29 -11.13 16.11
N LEU A 80 3.79 -12.25 15.59
CA LEU A 80 3.58 -13.48 16.36
C LEU A 80 4.93 -14.16 16.59
N CYS A 81 5.24 -14.56 17.82
CA CYS A 81 6.54 -15.11 18.18
C CYS A 81 6.39 -16.39 19.01
N VAL A 82 7.36 -17.30 18.89
CA VAL A 82 7.37 -18.58 19.62
C VAL A 82 8.57 -18.67 20.54
N GLY A 83 8.32 -18.83 21.84
CA GLY A 83 9.37 -19.04 22.83
C GLY A 83 9.78 -20.51 22.92
N LYS A 84 11.07 -20.75 23.19
CA LYS A 84 11.61 -22.08 23.56
C LYS A 84 11.33 -23.18 22.52
N ASN A 85 11.51 -22.90 21.24
CA ASN A 85 11.12 -23.84 20.17
C ASN A 85 12.28 -24.67 19.57
N TYR A 86 13.48 -24.67 20.16
CA TYR A 86 14.59 -25.55 19.76
C TYR A 86 14.96 -26.49 20.91
N ARG A 87 15.20 -27.78 20.59
CA ARG A 87 15.45 -28.83 21.60
C ARG A 87 16.60 -28.48 22.54
N GLU A 88 17.75 -28.09 22.01
CA GLU A 88 18.92 -27.72 22.81
C GLU A 88 18.69 -26.45 23.64
N HIS A 89 17.95 -25.48 23.10
CA HIS A 89 17.61 -24.25 23.80
C HIS A 89 16.63 -24.50 24.96
N ALA A 90 15.74 -25.48 24.83
CA ALA A 90 14.72 -25.83 25.83
C ALA A 90 15.10 -27.01 26.73
N ALA A 91 16.35 -27.50 26.70
CA ALA A 91 16.77 -28.77 27.30
C ALA A 91 16.41 -28.93 28.80
N ILE A 92 16.36 -27.83 29.55
CA ILE A 92 16.06 -27.85 31.00
C ILE A 92 14.54 -27.86 31.28
N ALA A 93 13.71 -27.40 30.34
CA ALA A 93 12.26 -27.33 30.50
C ALA A 93 11.55 -27.26 29.14
N MET A 94 11.45 -28.40 28.45
CA MET A 94 10.73 -28.48 27.18
C MET A 94 9.23 -28.21 27.40
N PRO A 95 8.64 -27.25 26.68
CA PRO A 95 7.22 -26.95 26.81
C PRO A 95 6.37 -28.08 26.20
N SER A 96 5.21 -28.36 26.81
CA SER A 96 4.23 -29.31 26.27
C SER A 96 3.35 -28.72 25.15
N HIS A 97 3.32 -27.40 25.02
CA HIS A 97 2.55 -26.64 24.04
C HIS A 97 3.39 -25.45 23.54
N PRO A 98 3.17 -24.97 22.30
CA PRO A 98 3.85 -23.76 21.81
C PRO A 98 3.64 -22.56 22.74
N VAL A 99 4.74 -21.90 23.13
CA VAL A 99 4.69 -20.69 23.95
C VAL A 99 4.57 -19.48 23.02
N ILE A 100 3.35 -19.00 22.82
CA ILE A 100 3.06 -17.88 21.90
C ILE A 100 3.09 -16.54 22.64
N PHE A 101 3.77 -15.55 22.06
CA PHE A 101 3.75 -14.15 22.49
C PHE A 101 3.76 -13.23 21.27
N THR A 102 3.73 -11.92 21.50
CA THR A 102 3.79 -10.92 20.42
C THR A 102 4.89 -9.89 20.65
N LYS A 103 5.32 -9.26 19.57
CA LYS A 103 6.17 -8.07 19.58
C LYS A 103 5.46 -6.89 18.94
N ARG A 104 5.58 -5.73 19.56
CA ARG A 104 5.00 -4.48 19.04
C ARG A 104 5.66 -4.10 17.70
N TYR A 105 4.88 -3.73 16.70
CA TYR A 105 5.38 -3.33 15.38
C TYR A 105 6.38 -2.17 15.43
N THR A 106 6.32 -1.31 16.45
CA THR A 106 7.28 -0.20 16.64
C THR A 106 8.71 -0.66 16.96
N SER A 107 8.87 -1.93 17.35
CA SER A 107 10.19 -2.55 17.52
C SER A 107 10.86 -2.93 16.21
N ILE A 108 10.12 -2.92 15.09
CA ILE A 108 10.60 -3.37 13.79
C ILE A 108 11.60 -2.38 13.18
N ILE A 109 12.73 -2.89 12.71
CA ILE A 109 13.74 -2.13 11.97
C ILE A 109 14.25 -2.92 10.77
N GLY A 110 14.88 -2.21 9.83
CA GLY A 110 15.44 -2.78 8.61
C GLY A 110 16.74 -3.55 8.85
N PRO A 111 17.27 -4.15 7.77
CA PRO A 111 18.36 -5.11 7.87
C PRO A 111 19.72 -4.55 8.25
N TYR A 112 19.88 -3.22 8.19
CA TYR A 112 21.12 -2.50 8.50
C TYR A 112 20.91 -1.36 9.50
N ASP A 113 19.71 -1.25 10.07
CA ASP A 113 19.41 -0.26 11.09
C ASP A 113 20.07 -0.63 12.43
N ASP A 114 20.29 0.37 13.29
CA ASP A 114 20.87 0.16 14.61
C ASP A 114 19.87 -0.45 15.61
N ILE A 115 20.35 -1.40 16.42
CA ILE A 115 19.68 -1.87 17.64
C ILE A 115 20.08 -0.95 18.79
N TYR A 116 19.12 -0.39 19.51
CA TYR A 116 19.39 0.47 20.65
C TYR A 116 19.54 -0.32 21.94
N ALA A 117 20.58 0.01 22.71
CA ALA A 117 20.87 -0.69 23.96
C ALA A 117 19.89 -0.39 25.10
N HIS A 118 19.10 0.70 25.00
CA HIS A 118 18.14 1.16 26.00
C HIS A 118 18.67 1.08 27.46
N PRO A 119 19.77 1.78 27.79
CA PRO A 119 20.45 1.64 29.08
C PRO A 119 19.60 2.09 30.29
N GLN A 120 18.52 2.84 30.06
CA GLN A 120 17.56 3.21 31.11
C GLN A 120 16.53 2.09 31.39
N ALA A 121 16.42 1.09 30.51
CA ALA A 121 15.42 0.02 30.59
C ALA A 121 16.03 -1.36 30.87
N THR A 122 17.23 -1.65 30.35
CA THR A 122 17.87 -2.97 30.51
C THR A 122 19.39 -2.91 30.45
N HIS A 123 20.05 -3.86 31.13
CA HIS A 123 21.49 -4.13 30.98
C HIS A 123 21.77 -5.56 30.46
N THR A 124 20.72 -6.26 30.04
CA THR A 124 20.76 -7.68 29.66
C THR A 124 20.23 -7.88 28.25
N LEU A 125 20.75 -7.07 27.31
CA LEU A 125 20.43 -7.12 25.90
C LEU A 125 20.97 -8.40 25.26
N ASP A 126 20.13 -9.14 24.56
CA ASP A 126 20.47 -10.44 23.98
C ASP A 126 19.96 -10.56 22.54
N TYR A 127 20.59 -11.44 21.76
CA TYR A 127 20.22 -11.76 20.38
C TYR A 127 19.49 -13.10 20.32
N GLU A 128 18.60 -13.23 19.35
CA GLU A 128 17.88 -14.47 19.06
C GLU A 128 17.63 -14.55 17.55
N GLY A 129 18.53 -15.20 16.81
CA GLY A 129 18.34 -15.38 15.36
C GLY A 129 17.25 -16.40 15.07
N GLU A 130 16.28 -16.04 14.20
CA GLU A 130 15.14 -16.91 13.87
C GLU A 130 14.72 -16.81 12.40
N LEU A 131 13.99 -17.84 11.94
CA LEU A 131 13.24 -17.80 10.68
C LEU A 131 11.92 -17.06 10.89
N GLY A 132 11.64 -16.08 10.04
CA GLY A 132 10.32 -15.44 9.93
C GLY A 132 9.49 -16.12 8.84
N VAL A 133 8.29 -16.58 9.17
CA VAL A 133 7.29 -17.13 8.24
C VAL A 133 6.26 -16.06 7.92
N ILE A 134 5.98 -15.83 6.64
CA ILE A 134 5.05 -14.80 6.17
C ILE A 134 3.79 -15.47 5.64
N PHE A 135 2.63 -15.10 6.15
CA PHE A 135 1.36 -15.69 5.77
C PHE A 135 0.80 -15.10 4.47
N GLY A 136 0.24 -15.96 3.61
CA GLY A 136 -0.29 -15.59 2.30
C GLY A 136 -1.79 -15.36 2.21
N LYS A 137 -2.57 -16.01 3.08
CA LYS A 137 -4.04 -15.93 3.07
C LYS A 137 -4.62 -15.87 4.48
N ALA A 138 -5.85 -15.34 4.59
CA ALA A 138 -6.55 -15.30 5.86
C ALA A 138 -7.08 -16.69 6.26
N GLY A 139 -7.06 -17.03 7.55
CA GLY A 139 -7.64 -18.30 8.02
C GLY A 139 -7.79 -18.43 9.53
N LEU A 140 -8.79 -19.22 9.93
CA LEU A 140 -9.10 -19.59 11.30
C LEU A 140 -9.33 -21.11 11.33
N GLY A 141 -8.78 -21.79 12.34
CA GLY A 141 -8.91 -23.24 12.52
C GLY A 141 -8.18 -24.08 11.48
N ILE A 142 -7.06 -23.58 10.95
CA ILE A 142 -6.26 -24.20 9.89
C ILE A 142 -5.68 -25.51 10.40
N LYS A 143 -5.86 -26.61 9.67
CA LYS A 143 -5.29 -27.90 10.06
C LYS A 143 -3.84 -28.02 9.63
N LYS A 144 -3.02 -28.71 10.43
CA LYS A 144 -1.58 -28.86 10.15
C LYS A 144 -1.30 -29.51 8.79
N ASP A 145 -2.15 -30.42 8.33
CA ASP A 145 -2.01 -31.14 7.06
C ASP A 145 -2.35 -30.27 5.84
N GLU A 146 -2.98 -29.11 6.05
CA GLU A 146 -3.18 -28.11 5.02
C GLU A 146 -1.94 -27.23 4.79
N VAL A 147 -1.03 -27.16 5.77
CA VAL A 147 0.10 -26.21 5.77
C VAL A 147 1.33 -26.85 5.13
N ASP A 148 1.66 -26.39 3.92
CA ASP A 148 2.84 -26.80 3.17
C ASP A 148 3.94 -25.72 3.21
N LEU A 149 5.18 -26.14 3.47
CA LEU A 149 6.33 -25.23 3.57
C LEU A 149 6.76 -24.63 2.23
N ASN A 150 6.43 -25.27 1.11
CA ASN A 150 6.73 -24.75 -0.22
C ASN A 150 5.60 -23.86 -0.76
N GLY A 151 4.65 -23.48 0.10
CA GLY A 151 3.55 -22.59 -0.23
C GLY A 151 2.37 -23.25 -0.93
N LYS A 152 2.36 -24.58 -1.08
CA LYS A 152 1.19 -25.28 -1.66
C LYS A 152 -0.05 -25.03 -0.80
N GLY A 153 -1.13 -24.58 -1.44
CA GLY A 153 -2.35 -24.20 -0.75
C GLY A 153 -2.36 -22.76 -0.23
N GLY A 154 -1.26 -22.00 -0.34
CA GLY A 154 -1.23 -20.54 -0.15
C GLY A 154 -1.21 -20.05 1.30
N TRP A 155 -1.07 -20.95 2.29
CA TRP A 155 -0.98 -20.53 3.71
C TRP A 155 0.30 -19.76 4.01
N ILE A 156 1.44 -20.27 3.54
CA ILE A 156 2.74 -19.62 3.66
C ILE A 156 3.07 -18.96 2.32
N TRP A 157 3.30 -17.66 2.34
CA TRP A 157 3.70 -16.89 1.16
C TRP A 157 5.22 -16.89 0.98
N GLY A 158 5.95 -16.77 2.08
CA GLY A 158 7.40 -16.64 2.02
C GLY A 158 8.08 -16.62 3.38
N TYR A 159 9.39 -16.36 3.32
CA TYR A 159 10.29 -16.42 4.48
C TYR A 159 11.28 -15.25 4.49
N THR A 160 11.66 -14.80 5.68
CA THR A 160 12.68 -13.78 5.92
C THR A 160 13.56 -14.14 7.12
N VAL A 161 14.69 -13.45 7.32
CA VAL A 161 15.48 -13.56 8.56
C VAL A 161 14.97 -12.53 9.56
N VAL A 162 14.89 -12.92 10.83
CA VAL A 162 14.55 -12.01 11.93
C VAL A 162 15.52 -12.18 13.10
N ASN A 163 15.65 -11.13 13.92
CA ASN A 163 16.34 -11.18 15.21
C ASN A 163 15.36 -10.79 16.33
N ASP A 164 15.00 -11.74 17.19
CA ASP A 164 14.14 -11.51 18.35
C ASP A 164 14.95 -10.96 19.55
N VAL A 165 15.45 -9.74 19.38
CA VAL A 165 16.26 -9.05 20.39
C VAL A 165 15.49 -8.96 21.70
N THR A 166 16.19 -9.26 22.80
CA THR A 166 15.56 -9.50 24.09
C THR A 166 16.26 -8.74 25.21
N ALA A 167 15.47 -8.05 26.05
CA ALA A 167 15.89 -7.59 27.38
C ALA A 167 15.53 -8.66 28.41
N ARG A 168 16.52 -9.47 28.85
CA ARG A 168 16.28 -10.66 29.67
C ARG A 168 15.72 -10.36 31.05
N GLU A 169 16.17 -9.29 31.69
CA GLU A 169 15.63 -8.81 32.96
C GLU A 169 14.14 -8.50 32.85
N LEU A 170 13.75 -7.67 31.87
CA LEU A 170 12.35 -7.32 31.65
C LEU A 170 11.50 -8.54 31.26
N GLN A 171 12.03 -9.44 30.43
CA GLN A 171 11.36 -10.69 30.06
C GLN A 171 11.05 -11.54 31.31
N ARG A 172 12.03 -11.69 32.20
CA ARG A 172 11.90 -12.46 33.44
C ARG A 172 10.96 -11.78 34.44
N ASP A 173 11.17 -10.50 34.69
CA ASP A 173 10.55 -9.77 35.80
C ASP A 173 9.06 -9.49 35.55
N HIS A 174 8.69 -9.21 34.30
CA HIS A 174 7.29 -8.97 33.93
C HIS A 174 6.48 -10.25 33.64
N LYS A 175 7.15 -11.41 33.55
CA LYS A 175 6.58 -12.74 33.25
C LYS A 175 5.95 -12.90 31.86
N GLN A 176 5.12 -11.94 31.44
CA GLN A 176 4.67 -11.80 30.06
C GLN A 176 5.82 -11.23 29.24
N PHE A 177 6.25 -11.96 28.20
CA PHE A 177 7.47 -11.62 27.46
C PHE A 177 7.39 -10.28 26.71
N PHE A 178 6.17 -9.77 26.48
CA PHE A 178 5.90 -8.58 25.67
C PHE A 178 6.84 -7.40 25.95
N ILE A 179 7.00 -6.97 27.21
CA ILE A 179 7.82 -5.80 27.56
C ILE A 179 9.30 -6.05 27.27
N GLY A 180 9.83 -7.22 27.64
CA GLY A 180 11.23 -7.58 27.36
C GLY A 180 11.52 -7.85 25.89
N LYS A 181 10.48 -8.04 25.08
CA LYS A 181 10.56 -8.35 23.66
C LYS A 181 10.20 -7.17 22.76
N SER A 182 9.59 -6.09 23.25
CA SER A 182 9.00 -5.05 22.40
C SER A 182 9.60 -3.65 22.57
N LEU A 183 10.80 -3.52 23.15
CA LEU A 183 11.48 -2.23 23.12
C LEU A 183 11.75 -1.81 21.67
N ASP A 184 11.77 -0.51 21.40
CA ASP A 184 12.08 0.02 20.08
C ASP A 184 13.36 -0.63 19.52
N THR A 185 13.40 -0.91 18.21
CA THR A 185 14.52 -1.57 17.50
C THR A 185 14.77 -3.05 17.83
N PHE A 186 13.93 -3.68 18.66
CA PHE A 186 14.15 -5.09 19.05
C PHE A 186 13.64 -6.14 18.05
N PHE A 187 13.18 -5.75 16.87
CA PHE A 187 12.83 -6.69 15.81
C PHE A 187 13.42 -6.32 14.44
N PRO A 188 14.74 -6.43 14.26
CA PRO A 188 15.31 -6.39 12.94
C PRO A 188 14.78 -7.53 12.06
N GLN A 189 14.43 -7.23 10.81
CA GLN A 189 14.05 -8.21 9.80
C GLN A 189 14.57 -7.87 8.41
N GLY A 190 14.76 -8.89 7.57
CA GLY A 190 15.30 -8.77 6.21
C GLY A 190 16.49 -9.71 6.01
N PRO A 191 17.46 -9.39 5.14
CA PRO A 191 17.47 -8.31 4.15
C PRO A 191 16.52 -8.56 2.98
N PHE A 192 16.11 -9.82 2.79
CA PHE A 192 15.30 -10.26 1.67
C PHE A 192 14.15 -11.12 2.14
N VAL A 193 13.11 -11.16 1.33
CA VAL A 193 12.01 -12.11 1.44
C VAL A 193 12.08 -13.08 0.27
N ILE A 194 12.10 -14.37 0.55
CA ILE A 194 11.98 -15.40 -0.49
C ILE A 194 10.55 -15.93 -0.52
N THR A 195 10.06 -16.27 -1.71
CA THR A 195 8.81 -17.02 -1.88
C THR A 195 8.94 -18.42 -1.31
N ALA A 196 7.84 -19.00 -0.83
CA ALA A 196 7.86 -20.25 -0.05
C ALA A 196 8.48 -21.43 -0.81
N ASP A 197 8.26 -21.53 -2.12
CA ASP A 197 8.81 -22.56 -2.99
C ASP A 197 10.34 -22.53 -3.13
N MET A 198 10.98 -21.43 -2.73
CA MET A 198 12.44 -21.28 -2.71
C MET A 198 13.08 -21.81 -1.43
N LEU A 199 12.30 -22.14 -0.40
CA LEU A 199 12.86 -22.68 0.84
C LEU A 199 13.37 -24.10 0.61
N PRO A 200 14.66 -24.39 0.92
CA PRO A 200 15.16 -25.76 0.88
C PRO A 200 14.44 -26.67 1.89
N PRO A 201 14.57 -28.01 1.74
CA PRO A 201 14.11 -28.95 2.76
C PRO A 201 14.63 -28.58 4.17
N PRO A 202 13.82 -28.67 5.24
CA PRO A 202 14.18 -28.12 6.56
C PRO A 202 15.53 -28.56 7.14
N HIS A 203 15.97 -29.79 6.88
CA HIS A 203 17.27 -30.31 7.33
C HIS A 203 18.48 -29.66 6.63
N LEU A 204 18.26 -28.91 5.54
CA LEU A 204 19.28 -28.14 4.81
C LEU A 204 19.21 -26.64 5.10
N VAL A 205 18.19 -26.20 5.84
CA VAL A 205 18.02 -24.80 6.22
C VAL A 205 18.79 -24.57 7.52
N GLU A 206 20.02 -24.07 7.41
CA GLU A 206 20.84 -23.67 8.54
C GLU A 206 20.50 -22.22 8.95
N ILE A 207 20.43 -21.99 10.26
CA ILE A 207 20.34 -20.67 10.89
C ILE A 207 21.60 -20.48 11.73
N PHE A 208 22.28 -19.35 11.57
CA PHE A 208 23.40 -18.98 12.43
C PHE A 208 23.35 -17.52 12.85
N THR A 209 23.86 -17.29 14.06
CA THR A 209 24.04 -15.94 14.63
C THR A 209 25.50 -15.74 14.99
N ARG A 210 26.08 -14.62 14.60
CA ARG A 210 27.43 -14.19 14.99
C ARG A 210 27.37 -12.85 15.70
N VAL A 211 28.25 -12.67 16.67
CA VAL A 211 28.46 -11.36 17.32
C VAL A 211 29.93 -11.00 17.13
N ASN A 212 30.20 -9.85 16.50
CA ASN A 212 31.54 -9.40 16.14
C ASN A 212 32.33 -10.47 15.36
N GLY A 213 31.66 -11.14 14.41
CA GLY A 213 32.23 -12.23 13.61
C GLY A 213 32.34 -13.59 14.32
N GLY A 214 32.20 -13.66 15.64
CA GLY A 214 32.26 -14.91 16.41
C GLY A 214 30.92 -15.64 16.44
N PHE A 215 30.90 -16.93 16.08
CA PHE A 215 29.68 -17.75 16.13
C PHE A 215 29.11 -17.86 17.54
N ARG A 216 27.79 -17.70 17.64
CA ARG A 216 27.03 -17.80 18.88
C ARG A 216 25.95 -18.88 18.80
N GLN A 217 25.18 -18.87 17.71
CA GLN A 217 24.11 -19.84 17.47
C GLN A 217 24.36 -20.55 16.14
N ARG A 218 24.02 -21.84 16.06
CA ARG A 218 24.00 -22.63 14.84
C ARG A 218 23.04 -23.80 14.99
N ALA A 219 22.05 -23.91 14.12
CA ALA A 219 21.13 -25.06 14.07
C ALA A 219 20.52 -25.23 12.68
N THR A 220 19.85 -26.36 12.46
CA THR A 220 19.01 -26.61 11.28
C THR A 220 17.53 -26.50 11.65
N LEU A 221 16.67 -26.14 10.69
CA LEU A 221 15.25 -25.88 10.92
C LEU A 221 14.47 -27.12 11.41
N ASP A 222 14.92 -28.33 11.07
CA ASP A 222 14.34 -29.60 11.55
C ASP A 222 14.58 -29.86 13.06
N GLN A 223 15.38 -29.03 13.72
CA GLN A 223 15.59 -29.07 15.16
C GLN A 223 14.49 -28.38 15.98
N LEU A 224 13.50 -27.76 15.31
CA LEU A 224 12.31 -27.22 15.96
C LEU A 224 11.59 -28.30 16.79
N ILE A 225 11.09 -27.92 17.97
CA ILE A 225 10.27 -28.79 18.83
C ILE A 225 8.88 -28.92 18.24
N PHE A 226 8.26 -27.78 17.92
CA PHE A 226 7.00 -27.69 17.20
C PHE A 226 7.30 -27.17 15.79
N ASP A 227 6.98 -27.99 14.78
CA ASP A 227 7.12 -27.61 13.39
C ASP A 227 6.16 -26.47 13.00
N ILE A 228 6.46 -25.78 11.89
CA ILE A 228 5.67 -24.64 11.41
C ILE A 228 4.18 -25.03 11.24
N PRO A 229 3.80 -26.17 10.63
CA PRO A 229 2.40 -26.60 10.57
C PRO A 229 1.71 -26.69 11.93
N THR A 230 2.39 -27.24 12.95
CA THR A 230 1.87 -27.33 14.32
C THR A 230 1.69 -25.94 14.95
N LEU A 231 2.62 -25.01 14.70
CA LEU A 231 2.49 -23.62 15.15
C LEU A 231 1.28 -22.93 14.52
N VAL A 232 1.11 -23.08 13.20
CA VAL A 232 -0.03 -22.50 12.45
C VAL A 232 -1.36 -23.06 12.96
N GLU A 233 -1.48 -24.38 13.14
CA GLU A 233 -2.68 -24.99 13.70
C GLU A 233 -2.98 -24.49 15.12
N THR A 234 -1.94 -24.40 15.96
CA THR A 234 -2.08 -23.95 17.36
C THR A 234 -2.58 -22.51 17.44
N ILE A 235 -1.97 -21.59 16.69
CA ILE A 235 -2.34 -20.17 16.69
C ILE A 235 -3.72 -20.00 16.07
N SER A 236 -3.94 -20.59 14.90
CA SER A 236 -5.16 -20.36 14.13
C SER A 236 -6.41 -20.96 14.78
N LYS A 237 -6.28 -21.87 15.74
CA LYS A 237 -7.40 -22.49 16.46
C LYS A 237 -8.38 -21.47 17.06
N GLY A 238 -7.90 -20.30 17.47
CA GLY A 238 -8.73 -19.22 18.02
C GLY A 238 -8.37 -17.81 17.54
N ILE A 239 -7.32 -17.65 16.73
CA ILE A 239 -6.84 -16.37 16.23
C ILE A 239 -6.86 -16.40 14.71
N THR A 240 -7.54 -15.46 14.06
CA THR A 240 -7.51 -15.37 12.60
C THR A 240 -6.15 -14.86 12.14
N ILE A 241 -5.44 -15.67 11.35
CA ILE A 241 -4.23 -15.26 10.65
C ILE A 241 -4.61 -14.40 9.45
N GLN A 242 -3.84 -13.35 9.15
CA GLN A 242 -4.05 -12.47 8.01
C GLN A 242 -2.87 -12.54 7.01
N PRO A 243 -3.11 -12.26 5.72
CA PRO A 243 -2.03 -12.08 4.73
C PRO A 243 -1.07 -10.98 5.18
N GLY A 244 0.23 -11.25 5.15
CA GLY A 244 1.29 -10.35 5.61
C GLY A 244 1.56 -10.38 7.12
N ASP A 245 0.84 -11.20 7.90
CA ASP A 245 1.26 -11.49 9.26
C ASP A 245 2.60 -12.25 9.25
N LEU A 246 3.43 -12.01 10.26
CA LEU A 246 4.74 -12.65 10.42
C LEU A 246 4.77 -13.51 11.68
N LEU A 247 5.29 -14.73 11.56
CA LEU A 247 5.56 -15.66 12.66
C LEU A 247 7.07 -15.88 12.80
N ALA A 248 7.64 -15.43 13.92
CA ALA A 248 9.00 -15.75 14.34
C ALA A 248 9.01 -17.11 15.05
N THR A 249 9.75 -18.09 14.52
CA THR A 249 9.56 -19.51 14.86
C THR A 249 10.26 -19.99 16.14
N GLY A 250 10.99 -19.13 16.82
CA GLY A 250 11.86 -19.44 17.95
C GLY A 250 13.34 -19.52 17.55
N THR A 251 14.20 -19.44 18.56
CA THR A 251 15.66 -19.33 18.39
C THR A 251 16.43 -20.58 18.87
N PRO A 252 17.57 -20.92 18.25
CA PRO A 252 18.45 -22.00 18.70
C PRO A 252 19.18 -21.74 20.03
N ALA A 253 19.88 -22.77 20.53
CA ALA A 253 20.78 -22.62 21.67
C ALA A 253 21.94 -21.66 21.33
N GLY A 254 22.58 -21.13 22.37
CA GLY A 254 23.72 -20.20 22.23
C GLY A 254 23.38 -18.72 22.37
N VAL A 255 22.17 -18.38 22.82
CA VAL A 255 21.83 -17.03 23.28
C VAL A 255 22.77 -16.58 24.41
N GLY A 256 23.05 -15.28 24.51
CA GLY A 256 23.98 -14.71 25.47
C GLY A 256 23.69 -15.06 26.93
N PHE A 257 22.40 -15.11 27.30
CA PHE A 257 21.96 -15.55 28.63
C PHE A 257 22.35 -17.01 28.96
N GLY A 258 22.42 -17.87 27.95
CA GLY A 258 22.72 -19.29 28.11
C GLY A 258 24.22 -19.62 28.16
N LEU A 259 25.09 -18.61 27.98
CA LEU A 259 26.54 -18.78 28.08
C LEU A 259 26.99 -18.82 29.55
N ASN A 260 28.18 -19.38 29.79
CA ASN A 260 28.79 -19.41 31.11
C ASN A 260 30.20 -18.78 31.07
N PRO A 261 30.39 -17.55 31.59
CA PRO A 261 29.36 -16.68 32.19
C PRO A 261 28.37 -16.11 31.14
N PRO A 262 27.16 -15.70 31.56
CA PRO A 262 26.23 -15.00 30.68
C PRO A 262 26.89 -13.77 30.05
N THR A 263 26.73 -13.60 28.75
CA THR A 263 27.37 -12.52 27.99
C THR A 263 26.34 -11.81 27.13
N PHE A 264 26.06 -10.55 27.48
CA PHE A 264 25.07 -9.70 26.80
C PHE A 264 25.72 -8.75 25.80
N LEU A 265 24.92 -8.32 24.83
CA LEU A 265 25.28 -7.32 23.84
C LEU A 265 25.58 -5.96 24.49
N ARG A 266 26.54 -5.25 23.91
CA ARG A 266 26.98 -3.92 24.34
C ARG A 266 27.00 -2.95 23.16
N PRO A 267 26.86 -1.64 23.41
CA PRO A 267 27.09 -0.64 22.37
C PRO A 267 28.42 -0.85 21.66
N GLY A 268 28.39 -0.86 20.34
CA GLY A 268 29.52 -1.19 19.46
C GLY A 268 29.49 -2.60 18.89
N ASP A 269 28.77 -3.55 19.51
CA ASP A 269 28.66 -4.92 19.00
C ASP A 269 27.89 -4.95 17.67
N GLU A 270 28.30 -5.82 16.76
CA GLU A 270 27.59 -6.12 15.51
C GLU A 270 27.02 -7.54 15.57
N VAL A 271 25.74 -7.68 15.23
CA VAL A 271 25.02 -8.96 15.20
C VAL A 271 24.67 -9.32 13.76
N ASP A 272 25.17 -10.46 13.30
CA ASP A 272 24.80 -11.06 12.03
C ASP A 272 23.90 -12.26 12.27
N VAL A 273 22.69 -12.28 11.70
CA VAL A 273 21.83 -13.46 11.62
C VAL A 273 21.70 -13.85 10.16
N ALA A 274 21.87 -15.13 9.84
CA ALA A 274 21.78 -15.59 8.47
C ALA A 274 21.10 -16.95 8.36
N ILE A 275 20.38 -17.14 7.25
CA ILE A 275 19.62 -18.34 6.95
C ILE A 275 19.89 -18.78 5.52
N THR A 276 20.10 -20.09 5.32
CA THR A 276 20.30 -20.70 4.00
C THR A 276 19.26 -20.21 3.00
N GLY A 277 19.72 -19.67 1.86
CA GLY A 277 18.85 -19.24 0.77
C GLY A 277 18.17 -17.88 0.97
N ILE A 278 18.20 -17.27 2.17
CA ILE A 278 17.54 -15.98 2.44
C ILE A 278 18.53 -14.82 2.41
N GLY A 279 19.57 -14.82 3.24
CA GLY A 279 20.53 -13.71 3.30
C GLY A 279 21.11 -13.49 4.70
N VAL A 280 21.76 -12.34 4.89
CA VAL A 280 22.38 -11.94 6.16
C VAL A 280 21.75 -10.62 6.64
N LEU A 281 21.10 -10.69 7.79
CA LEU A 281 20.59 -9.57 8.57
C LEU A 281 21.72 -9.07 9.48
N ARG A 282 22.12 -7.79 9.38
CA ARG A 282 23.29 -7.24 10.08
C ARG A 282 22.94 -5.95 10.80
N ASN A 283 22.93 -5.95 12.12
CA ASN A 283 22.58 -4.77 12.90
C ASN A 283 23.67 -4.45 13.93
N LYS A 284 23.99 -3.16 14.08
CA LYS A 284 24.93 -2.68 15.08
C LYS A 284 24.20 -2.21 16.34
N VAL A 285 24.74 -2.52 17.50
CA VAL A 285 24.22 -2.07 18.78
C VAL A 285 24.75 -0.67 19.07
N MET A 286 23.85 0.28 19.33
CA MET A 286 24.20 1.68 19.55
C MET A 286 23.57 2.24 20.82
N THR A 287 24.17 3.30 21.35
CA THR A 287 23.60 4.11 22.44
C THR A 287 22.94 5.34 21.83
N ILE A 288 21.65 5.55 22.11
CA ILE A 288 20.94 6.80 21.80
C ILE A 288 20.11 7.19 23.02
N ASP A 289 20.17 8.47 23.40
CA ASP A 289 19.41 9.01 24.55
C ASP A 289 17.94 9.30 24.20
N LYS A 290 17.61 9.54 22.92
CA LYS A 290 16.22 9.70 22.41
C LYS A 290 16.15 9.35 20.92
N ARG A 291 15.31 8.38 20.56
CA ARG A 291 14.85 8.23 19.16
C ARG A 291 13.78 9.32 18.92
N PRO A 292 13.85 10.13 17.87
CA PRO A 292 12.65 10.81 17.39
C PRO A 292 11.69 9.70 16.94
N ALA A 293 10.51 9.59 17.58
CA ALA A 293 9.47 8.70 17.10
C ALA A 293 9.28 8.96 15.61
N LYS A 294 9.70 8.03 14.74
CA LYS A 294 9.34 8.10 13.33
C LYS A 294 7.88 7.65 13.30
N PRO A 295 6.90 8.55 13.08
CA PRO A 295 5.54 8.08 12.83
C PRO A 295 5.65 7.14 11.63
N HIS A 296 5.26 5.87 11.82
CA HIS A 296 5.05 5.02 10.66
C HIS A 296 3.93 5.68 9.86
N PRO A 297 4.15 6.02 8.58
CA PRO A 297 3.06 6.48 7.76
C PRO A 297 2.01 5.39 7.80
N SER A 298 0.84 5.70 8.35
CA SER A 298 -0.35 4.92 8.04
C SER A 298 -0.44 4.85 6.51
N ILE A 299 -0.94 3.73 5.99
CA ILE A 299 -1.08 3.35 4.57
C ILE A 299 -1.68 4.46 3.67
N LEU A 300 -2.17 5.56 4.25
CA LEU A 300 -2.80 6.73 3.62
C LEU A 300 -1.84 7.86 3.21
N ALA A 301 -0.52 7.74 3.37
CA ALA A 301 0.36 8.92 3.30
C ALA A 301 0.86 9.32 1.89
N ALA A 302 0.35 8.79 0.77
CA ALA A 302 0.71 9.38 -0.52
C ALA A 302 0.20 10.83 -0.61
N SER A 303 -0.99 11.10 -0.10
CA SER A 303 -1.71 12.38 -0.25
C SER A 303 -1.41 13.44 0.83
N VAL A 304 -0.49 13.21 1.77
CA VAL A 304 -0.24 14.10 2.94
C VAL A 304 1.18 14.66 3.01
N LEU A 305 2.01 14.47 1.97
CA LEU A 305 3.43 14.86 1.99
C LEU A 305 3.73 16.02 1.05
N ARG A 306 4.51 17.00 1.52
CA ARG A 306 5.16 17.97 0.63
C ARG A 306 6.24 17.24 -0.18
N GLY A 307 5.95 16.94 -1.43
CA GLY A 307 6.91 16.35 -2.36
C GLY A 307 7.61 17.42 -3.21
N ASN A 308 8.22 16.99 -4.31
CA ASN A 308 8.94 17.89 -5.23
C ASN A 308 7.99 18.61 -6.19
N SER A 309 8.50 19.40 -7.13
CA SER A 309 7.69 20.21 -8.06
C SER A 309 6.73 19.42 -8.95
N ASN A 310 6.86 18.08 -9.02
CA ASN A 310 6.04 17.23 -9.87
C ASN A 310 5.02 16.40 -9.10
N CYS A 311 5.13 16.25 -7.78
CA CYS A 311 4.23 15.37 -7.03
C CYS A 311 4.26 15.74 -5.55
N GLY A 312 3.08 15.94 -4.94
CA GLY A 312 2.92 16.17 -3.51
C GLY A 312 2.00 17.33 -3.16
N LEU A 313 1.95 17.68 -1.87
CA LEU A 313 1.19 18.81 -1.36
C LEU A 313 1.69 20.13 -1.94
N THR A 314 0.85 20.77 -2.73
CA THR A 314 1.04 22.07 -3.35
C THR A 314 0.17 23.10 -2.64
N ARG A 315 0.78 24.22 -2.25
CA ARG A 315 0.09 25.34 -1.58
C ARG A 315 -0.77 26.12 -2.58
N MET A 316 -2.08 26.10 -2.40
CA MET A 316 -3.04 26.90 -3.17
C MET A 316 -3.08 28.35 -2.68
N ARG A 317 -3.62 29.28 -3.48
CA ARG A 317 -3.81 30.69 -3.11
C ARG A 317 -4.76 30.88 -1.94
N SER A 318 -5.74 30.01 -1.80
CA SER A 318 -6.63 29.96 -0.64
C SER A 318 -5.90 29.73 0.68
N GLY A 319 -4.66 29.27 0.63
CA GLY A 319 -3.92 28.84 1.79
C GLY A 319 -4.34 27.45 2.27
N LYS A 320 -4.80 26.57 1.38
CA LYS A 320 -4.86 25.13 1.62
C LYS A 320 -3.75 24.40 0.86
N ASP A 321 -3.42 23.20 1.31
CA ASP A 321 -2.48 22.32 0.64
C ASP A 321 -3.29 21.24 -0.07
N LEU A 322 -3.11 21.09 -1.39
CA LEU A 322 -3.73 20.03 -2.18
C LEU A 322 -2.66 19.09 -2.72
N TYR A 323 -2.94 17.79 -2.72
CA TYR A 323 -2.06 16.84 -3.39
C TYR A 323 -2.21 17.01 -4.91
N VAL A 324 -1.11 17.33 -5.58
CA VAL A 324 -1.03 17.49 -7.03
C VAL A 324 0.04 16.55 -7.56
N GLU A 325 -0.27 15.88 -8.67
CA GLU A 325 0.63 15.01 -9.40
C GLU A 325 0.72 15.47 -10.85
N LYS A 326 1.96 15.59 -11.33
CA LYS A 326 2.34 15.95 -12.68
C LYS A 326 3.22 14.86 -13.26
N MET A 327 2.78 14.27 -14.37
CA MET A 327 3.52 13.19 -15.04
C MET A 327 3.53 13.32 -16.55
N GLY A 328 4.54 12.74 -17.20
CA GLY A 328 4.69 12.75 -18.65
C GLY A 328 5.34 14.02 -19.21
N THR A 329 5.41 14.08 -20.53
CA THR A 329 5.98 15.20 -21.29
C THR A 329 5.11 15.53 -22.48
N GLY A 330 4.84 16.81 -22.73
CA GLY A 330 4.03 17.26 -23.85
C GLY A 330 2.96 18.28 -23.42
N PRO A 331 1.93 18.52 -24.25
CA PRO A 331 0.84 19.43 -23.93
C PRO A 331 0.13 19.04 -22.62
N PRO A 332 -0.25 20.01 -21.77
CA PRO A 332 -0.89 19.73 -20.49
C PRO A 332 -2.35 19.26 -20.64
N ILE A 333 -2.76 18.29 -19.83
CA ILE A 333 -4.16 17.84 -19.67
C ILE A 333 -4.49 17.90 -18.17
N LEU A 334 -5.60 18.54 -17.81
CA LEU A 334 -6.08 18.59 -16.42
C LEU A 334 -7.06 17.44 -16.15
N PHE A 335 -6.93 16.80 -15.01
CA PHE A 335 -7.81 15.71 -14.56
C PHE A 335 -8.55 16.10 -13.28
N ILE A 336 -9.88 15.91 -13.27
CA ILE A 336 -10.75 16.23 -12.14
C ILE A 336 -11.59 14.99 -11.78
N HIS A 337 -11.30 14.32 -10.67
CA HIS A 337 -12.03 13.10 -10.28
C HIS A 337 -13.43 13.40 -9.72
N GLY A 338 -14.27 12.36 -9.65
CA GLY A 338 -15.61 12.41 -9.08
C GLY A 338 -15.67 12.24 -7.56
N LEU A 339 -16.89 12.26 -7.01
CA LEU A 339 -17.17 12.02 -5.59
C LEU A 339 -16.66 10.63 -5.16
N GLY A 340 -15.75 10.58 -4.18
CA GLY A 340 -15.16 9.33 -3.70
C GLY A 340 -14.02 8.79 -4.55
N GLY A 341 -13.63 9.51 -5.61
CA GLY A 341 -12.39 9.26 -6.32
C GLY A 341 -11.19 9.95 -5.67
N THR A 342 -10.01 9.60 -6.16
CA THR A 342 -8.74 10.30 -5.94
C THR A 342 -8.00 10.38 -7.28
N VAL A 343 -6.79 10.93 -7.32
CA VAL A 343 -5.89 10.83 -8.48
C VAL A 343 -5.74 9.39 -9.02
N ASN A 344 -5.91 8.39 -8.16
CA ASN A 344 -5.77 6.97 -8.49
C ASN A 344 -6.87 6.45 -9.42
N PHE A 345 -8.02 7.13 -9.49
CA PHE A 345 -9.06 6.78 -10.46
C PHE A 345 -8.55 6.81 -11.90
N TYR A 346 -7.60 7.70 -12.20
CA TYR A 346 -7.02 7.86 -13.53
C TYR A 346 -5.78 7.00 -13.77
N SER A 347 -5.25 6.31 -12.75
CA SER A 347 -4.00 5.55 -12.88
C SER A 347 -4.00 4.53 -14.02
N PRO A 348 -5.07 3.76 -14.28
CA PRO A 348 -5.08 2.80 -15.39
C PRO A 348 -4.93 3.42 -16.79
N ILE A 349 -5.23 4.71 -16.95
CA ILE A 349 -5.10 5.43 -18.24
C ILE A 349 -3.91 6.39 -18.26
N ALA A 350 -3.30 6.66 -17.11
CA ALA A 350 -2.34 7.74 -16.94
C ALA A 350 -1.03 7.47 -17.71
N ASN A 351 -0.44 6.27 -17.58
CA ASN A 351 0.79 5.91 -18.28
C ASN A 351 0.67 6.10 -19.79
N GLU A 352 -0.44 5.62 -20.37
CA GLU A 352 -0.63 5.63 -21.82
C GLU A 352 -0.88 7.04 -22.39
N LEU A 353 -1.52 7.93 -21.60
CA LEU A 353 -1.73 9.33 -21.97
C LEU A 353 -0.47 10.18 -21.72
N ALA A 354 0.32 9.85 -20.70
CA ALA A 354 1.54 10.57 -20.32
C ALA A 354 2.69 10.38 -21.33
N LYS A 355 2.63 9.35 -22.18
CA LYS A 355 3.57 9.13 -23.29
C LYS A 355 3.67 10.32 -24.25
N THR A 356 2.58 11.08 -24.41
CA THR A 356 2.49 12.19 -25.37
C THR A 356 2.02 13.50 -24.75
N ASN A 357 1.67 13.49 -23.46
CA ASN A 357 1.07 14.63 -22.77
C ASN A 357 1.66 14.79 -21.37
N THR A 358 1.52 15.99 -20.82
CA THR A 358 1.75 16.25 -19.40
C THR A 358 0.41 16.15 -18.67
N LEU A 359 0.22 15.15 -17.82
CA LEU A 359 -1.02 15.00 -17.05
C LEU A 359 -0.90 15.75 -15.72
N ILE A 360 -1.94 16.50 -15.37
CA ILE A 360 -2.04 17.21 -14.09
C ILE A 360 -3.26 16.66 -13.36
N ARG A 361 -3.01 15.90 -12.31
CA ARG A 361 -4.03 15.25 -11.48
C ARG A 361 -3.95 15.82 -10.08
N TYR A 362 -5.06 15.92 -9.38
CA TYR A 362 -5.04 16.39 -7.99
C TYR A 362 -6.19 15.79 -7.20
N ASP A 363 -6.05 15.72 -5.87
CA ASP A 363 -7.12 15.35 -4.95
C ASP A 363 -7.90 16.61 -4.56
N ALA A 364 -9.22 16.60 -4.78
CA ALA A 364 -10.04 17.81 -4.82
C ALA A 364 -10.56 18.27 -3.44
N GLU A 365 -10.38 19.57 -3.16
CA GLU A 365 -11.25 20.36 -2.26
C GLU A 365 -11.59 21.78 -2.80
N GLU A 366 -10.98 22.24 -3.91
CA GLU A 366 -11.02 23.66 -4.33
C GLU A 366 -11.11 23.90 -5.86
N ASP A 367 -11.03 25.18 -6.25
CA ASP A 367 -11.11 25.68 -7.62
C ASP A 367 -9.93 25.20 -8.48
N ALA A 368 -10.25 24.38 -9.49
CA ALA A 368 -9.32 23.79 -10.43
C ALA A 368 -8.46 24.81 -11.22
N SER A 369 -8.89 26.08 -11.32
CA SER A 369 -8.08 27.14 -11.95
C SER A 369 -6.79 27.42 -11.18
N ASP A 370 -6.83 27.35 -9.86
CA ASP A 370 -5.68 27.62 -8.98
C ASP A 370 -4.63 26.50 -9.09
N VAL A 371 -5.08 25.27 -9.34
CA VAL A 371 -4.19 24.14 -9.63
C VAL A 371 -3.36 24.42 -10.89
N LEU A 372 -3.99 24.83 -12.00
CA LEU A 372 -3.27 25.14 -13.24
C LEU A 372 -2.25 26.27 -13.04
N GLU A 373 -2.63 27.30 -12.30
CA GLU A 373 -1.74 28.42 -12.03
C GLU A 373 -0.56 28.04 -11.14
N SER A 374 -0.78 27.22 -10.11
CA SER A 374 0.30 26.68 -9.26
C SER A 374 1.33 25.89 -10.08
N GLN A 375 0.90 25.30 -11.20
CA GLN A 375 1.74 24.57 -12.14
C GLN A 375 2.30 25.46 -13.27
N SER A 376 2.11 26.78 -13.18
CA SER A 376 2.53 27.78 -14.17
C SER A 376 1.92 27.58 -15.58
N ILE A 377 0.69 27.08 -15.65
CA ILE A 377 -0.02 26.80 -16.90
C ILE A 377 -1.05 27.90 -17.18
N LYS A 378 -0.94 28.54 -18.34
CA LYS A 378 -1.72 29.73 -18.73
C LYS A 378 -2.80 29.49 -19.79
N GLY A 379 -2.97 28.24 -20.25
CA GLY A 379 -4.07 27.80 -21.11
C GLY A 379 -3.79 27.79 -22.63
N PRO A 380 -4.78 27.42 -23.46
CA PRO A 380 -5.97 26.64 -23.08
C PRO A 380 -5.64 25.14 -22.97
N VAL A 381 -6.19 24.44 -21.96
CA VAL A 381 -5.93 23.01 -21.71
C VAL A 381 -7.19 22.15 -21.82
N PRO A 382 -7.11 20.92 -22.35
CA PRO A 382 -8.20 19.96 -22.27
C PRO A 382 -8.40 19.51 -20.82
N VAL A 383 -9.65 19.29 -20.43
CA VAL A 383 -10.01 18.78 -19.10
C VAL A 383 -10.68 17.42 -19.22
N VAL A 384 -10.06 16.41 -18.63
CA VAL A 384 -10.65 15.08 -18.42
C VAL A 384 -11.30 15.07 -17.04
N SER A 385 -12.57 14.69 -16.95
CA SER A 385 -13.34 14.78 -15.71
C SER A 385 -14.32 13.63 -15.54
N HIS A 386 -14.62 13.25 -14.29
CA HIS A 386 -15.48 12.11 -13.99
C HIS A 386 -16.61 12.47 -13.02
N SER A 387 -17.83 11.98 -13.28
CA SER A 387 -18.96 12.10 -12.36
C SER A 387 -19.18 13.55 -11.88
N MET A 388 -19.28 13.80 -10.58
CA MET A 388 -19.34 15.17 -10.01
C MET A 388 -18.23 16.10 -10.53
N GLY A 389 -17.04 15.59 -10.82
CA GLY A 389 -15.94 16.35 -11.41
C GLY A 389 -16.29 16.95 -12.78
N THR A 390 -17.24 16.39 -13.50
CA THR A 390 -17.73 16.96 -14.77
C THR A 390 -18.52 18.24 -14.56
N LEU A 391 -19.25 18.38 -13.45
CA LEU A 391 -19.89 19.65 -13.06
C LEU A 391 -18.84 20.69 -12.72
N VAL A 392 -17.79 20.30 -11.97
CA VAL A 392 -16.68 21.19 -11.61
C VAL A 392 -15.96 21.68 -12.88
N ALA A 393 -15.67 20.78 -13.82
CA ALA A 393 -15.03 21.11 -15.09
C ALA A 393 -15.90 22.05 -15.95
N ALA A 394 -17.22 21.82 -15.99
CA ALA A 394 -18.14 22.68 -16.73
C ALA A 394 -18.27 24.08 -16.11
N HIS A 395 -18.33 24.19 -14.77
CA HIS A 395 -18.26 25.47 -14.05
C HIS A 395 -16.94 26.20 -14.28
N LEU A 396 -15.81 25.47 -14.28
CA LEU A 396 -14.49 26.01 -14.57
C LEU A 396 -14.45 26.60 -15.99
N ALA A 397 -14.92 25.86 -16.99
CA ALA A 397 -14.92 26.30 -18.38
C ALA A 397 -15.89 27.46 -18.63
N ALA A 398 -17.04 27.52 -17.94
CA ALA A 398 -17.96 28.65 -18.02
C ALA A 398 -17.38 29.94 -17.39
N ARG A 399 -16.69 29.82 -16.25
CA ARG A 399 -16.07 30.97 -15.54
C ARG A 399 -14.75 31.43 -16.17
N HIS A 400 -13.98 30.50 -16.73
CA HIS A 400 -12.65 30.74 -17.29
C HIS A 400 -12.54 30.18 -18.72
N PRO A 401 -13.32 30.69 -19.69
CA PRO A 401 -13.40 30.11 -21.03
C PRO A 401 -12.07 30.17 -21.80
N SER A 402 -11.15 31.07 -21.47
CA SER A 402 -9.82 31.13 -22.09
C SER A 402 -8.84 30.08 -21.55
N LEU A 403 -9.08 29.52 -20.36
CA LEU A 403 -8.19 28.52 -19.76
C LEU A 403 -8.45 27.11 -20.28
N ILE A 404 -9.66 26.83 -20.78
CA ILE A 404 -10.09 25.47 -21.14
C ILE A 404 -10.27 25.34 -22.66
N SER A 405 -9.58 24.39 -23.29
CA SER A 405 -9.69 24.14 -24.74
C SER A 405 -10.87 23.23 -25.09
N SER A 406 -11.05 22.15 -24.32
CA SER A 406 -12.12 21.16 -24.54
C SER A 406 -12.46 20.42 -23.24
N LEU A 407 -13.63 19.80 -23.19
CA LEU A 407 -14.10 18.99 -22.05
C LEU A 407 -14.25 17.52 -22.48
N ILE A 408 -13.64 16.62 -21.72
CA ILE A 408 -13.84 15.18 -21.84
C ILE A 408 -14.47 14.70 -20.54
N MET A 409 -15.73 14.31 -20.61
CA MET A 409 -16.60 14.08 -19.46
C MET A 409 -17.00 12.60 -19.40
N LEU A 410 -16.48 11.87 -18.41
CA LEU A 410 -16.77 10.47 -18.16
C LEU A 410 -17.94 10.34 -17.17
N GLY A 411 -19.03 9.73 -17.61
CA GLY A 411 -20.27 9.61 -16.83
C GLY A 411 -20.79 10.97 -16.32
N PRO A 412 -21.03 11.96 -17.20
CA PRO A 412 -21.34 13.31 -16.80
C PRO A 412 -22.64 13.41 -15.99
N VAL A 413 -22.65 14.21 -14.93
CA VAL A 413 -23.82 14.43 -14.09
C VAL A 413 -24.32 15.87 -14.15
N LYS A 414 -25.58 16.08 -13.79
CA LYS A 414 -26.23 17.40 -13.67
C LYS A 414 -26.48 17.73 -12.21
N ALA A 415 -26.81 18.99 -11.91
CA ALA A 415 -27.29 19.39 -10.60
C ALA A 415 -28.46 18.52 -10.16
N ILE A 416 -28.44 18.07 -8.90
CA ILE A 416 -29.46 17.15 -8.37
C ILE A 416 -30.77 17.94 -8.13
N PRO A 417 -31.90 17.54 -8.74
CA PRO A 417 -33.19 18.15 -8.48
C PRO A 417 -33.60 18.00 -7.00
N GLU A 418 -34.29 18.99 -6.45
CA GLU A 418 -34.61 19.06 -5.01
C GLU A 418 -35.18 17.77 -4.40
N PRO A 419 -36.13 17.06 -5.04
CA PRO A 419 -36.67 15.81 -4.49
C PRO A 419 -35.64 14.67 -4.39
N ALA A 420 -34.58 14.69 -5.19
CA ALA A 420 -33.55 13.66 -5.23
C ALA A 420 -32.38 13.96 -4.27
N ARG A 421 -32.30 15.16 -3.69
CA ARG A 421 -31.21 15.58 -2.79
C ARG A 421 -31.20 14.82 -1.47
N THR A 422 -32.36 14.37 -0.98
CA THR A 422 -32.50 13.69 0.31
C THR A 422 -31.64 12.44 0.42
N ALA A 423 -31.50 11.66 -0.66
CA ALA A 423 -30.64 10.48 -0.66
C ALA A 423 -29.15 10.85 -0.49
N THR A 424 -28.71 11.91 -1.14
CA THR A 424 -27.33 12.40 -1.07
C THR A 424 -27.01 12.97 0.32
N PHE A 425 -27.92 13.74 0.92
CA PHE A 425 -27.81 14.18 2.32
C PHE A 425 -27.82 13.00 3.31
N GLY A 426 -28.67 12.00 3.06
CA GLY A 426 -28.71 10.77 3.86
C GLY A 426 -27.38 10.00 3.82
N ARG A 427 -26.73 9.95 2.65
CA ARG A 427 -25.39 9.39 2.49
C ARG A 427 -24.36 10.16 3.32
N ALA A 428 -24.35 11.49 3.24
CA ALA A 428 -23.45 12.35 4.03
C ALA A 428 -23.60 12.07 5.54
N LYS A 429 -24.85 12.03 6.03
CA LYS A 429 -25.16 11.71 7.44
C LYS A 429 -24.67 10.32 7.83
N THR A 430 -24.85 9.32 6.96
CA THR A 430 -24.41 7.94 7.22
C THR A 430 -22.90 7.84 7.33
N VAL A 431 -22.17 8.48 6.41
CA VAL A 431 -20.70 8.49 6.40
C VAL A 431 -20.14 9.17 7.65
N ARG A 432 -20.68 10.33 8.06
CA ARG A 432 -20.27 10.99 9.31
C ARG A 432 -20.49 10.11 10.54
N ALA A 433 -21.61 9.38 10.58
CA ALA A 433 -21.97 8.57 11.75
C ALA A 433 -21.27 7.21 11.82
N LYS A 434 -20.98 6.59 10.67
CA LYS A 434 -20.56 5.18 10.59
C LYS A 434 -19.28 4.96 9.78
N GLY A 435 -18.66 6.01 9.24
CA GLY A 435 -17.50 5.94 8.36
C GLY A 435 -17.82 5.48 6.94
N MET A 436 -16.80 5.49 6.07
CA MET A 436 -16.93 5.14 4.65
C MET A 436 -17.33 3.69 4.39
N GLY A 437 -16.91 2.75 5.25
CA GLY A 437 -17.27 1.34 5.11
C GLY A 437 -18.79 1.09 5.10
N ALA A 438 -19.58 1.96 5.74
CA ALA A 438 -21.04 1.84 5.76
C ALA A 438 -21.73 2.12 4.42
N VAL A 439 -21.03 2.73 3.46
CA VAL A 439 -21.58 3.06 2.14
C VAL A 439 -20.77 2.48 0.98
N ALA A 440 -19.50 2.11 1.21
CA ALA A 440 -18.57 1.69 0.16
C ALA A 440 -19.09 0.53 -0.69
N ASP A 441 -19.53 -0.57 -0.06
CA ASP A 441 -19.99 -1.76 -0.78
C ASP A 441 -21.23 -1.46 -1.65
N THR A 442 -22.17 -0.69 -1.10
CA THR A 442 -23.37 -0.26 -1.83
C THR A 442 -23.03 0.67 -2.99
N ILE A 443 -22.03 1.55 -2.84
CA ILE A 443 -21.58 2.41 -3.94
C ILE A 443 -20.94 1.56 -5.03
N VAL A 444 -20.01 0.66 -4.69
CA VAL A 444 -19.33 -0.22 -5.65
C VAL A 444 -20.33 -1.06 -6.42
N ALA A 445 -21.27 -1.72 -5.74
CA ALA A 445 -22.28 -2.57 -6.37
C ALA A 445 -23.22 -1.80 -7.33
N ASN A 446 -23.46 -0.52 -7.08
CA ASN A 446 -24.30 0.32 -7.94
C ASN A 446 -23.52 1.00 -9.07
N ALA A 447 -22.22 1.21 -8.89
CA ALA A 447 -21.38 1.98 -9.80
C ALA A 447 -20.52 1.09 -10.73
N THR A 448 -20.52 -0.23 -10.56
CA THR A 448 -19.81 -1.17 -11.44
C THR A 448 -20.78 -1.92 -12.35
N ALA A 449 -20.30 -2.38 -13.52
CA ALA A 449 -21.05 -3.27 -14.38
C ALA A 449 -21.29 -4.64 -13.71
N PRO A 450 -22.32 -5.40 -14.12
CA PRO A 450 -22.64 -6.71 -13.52
C PRO A 450 -21.50 -7.75 -13.52
N TYR A 451 -20.52 -7.60 -14.43
CA TYR A 451 -19.41 -8.54 -14.62
C TYR A 451 -18.04 -7.88 -14.44
N SER A 452 -17.95 -6.76 -13.71
CA SER A 452 -16.66 -6.12 -13.42
C SER A 452 -15.78 -7.05 -12.58
N SER A 453 -14.47 -7.02 -12.83
CA SER A 453 -13.54 -7.94 -12.17
C SER A 453 -13.46 -7.70 -10.65
N PRO A 454 -13.12 -8.73 -9.85
CA PRO A 454 -12.84 -8.57 -8.43
C PRO A 454 -11.78 -7.50 -8.15
N LEU A 455 -10.78 -7.35 -9.04
CA LEU A 455 -9.77 -6.30 -8.93
C LEU A 455 -10.38 -4.90 -9.01
N VAL A 456 -11.25 -4.63 -10.00
CA VAL A 456 -11.91 -3.33 -10.15
C VAL A 456 -12.81 -3.02 -8.96
N THR A 457 -13.63 -3.98 -8.53
CA THR A 457 -14.52 -3.79 -7.38
C THR A 457 -13.75 -3.55 -6.09
N SER A 458 -12.63 -4.25 -5.89
CA SER A 458 -11.76 -4.09 -4.71
C SER A 458 -11.03 -2.76 -4.73
N PHE A 459 -10.53 -2.32 -5.88
CA PHE A 459 -9.86 -1.03 -6.05
C PHE A 459 -10.82 0.15 -5.85
N ALA A 460 -12.03 0.09 -6.43
CA ALA A 460 -13.06 1.09 -6.20
C ALA A 460 -13.46 1.15 -4.71
N ARG A 461 -13.58 -0.01 -4.06
CA ARG A 461 -13.88 -0.10 -2.63
C ARG A 461 -12.75 0.52 -1.79
N GLU A 462 -11.49 0.17 -2.10
CA GLU A 462 -10.31 0.70 -1.42
C GLU A 462 -10.29 2.23 -1.49
N MET A 463 -10.38 2.80 -2.70
CA MET A 463 -10.42 4.26 -2.92
C MET A 463 -11.53 4.94 -2.11
N LEU A 464 -12.72 4.32 -2.04
CA LEU A 464 -13.84 4.84 -1.24
C LEU A 464 -13.55 4.75 0.26
N THR A 465 -13.03 3.63 0.74
CA THR A 465 -12.74 3.44 2.16
C THR A 465 -11.55 4.25 2.66
N ALA A 466 -10.64 4.65 1.75
CA ALA A 466 -9.52 5.54 2.04
C ALA A 466 -9.94 7.01 2.22
N GLN A 467 -11.15 7.39 1.81
CA GLN A 467 -11.63 8.78 1.93
C GLN A 467 -11.78 9.21 3.39
N ASN A 468 -11.45 10.47 3.67
CA ASN A 468 -11.86 11.12 4.91
C ASN A 468 -13.40 11.22 4.94
N ALA A 469 -14.02 10.67 5.99
CA ALA A 469 -15.47 10.63 6.12
C ALA A 469 -16.12 12.03 6.10
N GLU A 470 -15.52 13.01 6.77
CA GLU A 470 -16.03 14.39 6.78
C GLU A 470 -15.87 15.04 5.41
N GLY A 471 -14.70 14.90 4.78
CA GLY A 471 -14.45 15.39 3.42
C GLY A 471 -15.46 14.82 2.42
N TYR A 472 -15.70 13.51 2.44
CA TYR A 472 -16.69 12.87 1.58
C TYR A 472 -18.12 13.36 1.85
N ALA A 473 -18.49 13.53 3.13
CA ALA A 473 -19.81 14.03 3.51
C ALA A 473 -20.04 15.47 3.01
N ARG A 474 -19.04 16.35 3.12
CA ARG A 474 -19.12 17.72 2.59
C ARG A 474 -19.25 17.74 1.07
N HIS A 475 -18.56 16.85 0.36
CA HIS A 475 -18.74 16.71 -1.09
C HIS A 475 -20.13 16.20 -1.47
N CYS A 476 -20.72 15.29 -0.69
CA CYS A 476 -22.12 14.89 -0.87
C CYS A 476 -23.06 16.09 -0.71
N GLU A 477 -22.87 16.90 0.32
CA GLU A 477 -23.66 18.12 0.55
C GLU A 477 -23.50 19.14 -0.58
N ALA A 478 -22.25 19.37 -1.01
CA ALA A 478 -21.95 20.26 -2.13
C ALA A 478 -22.60 19.79 -3.44
N LEU A 479 -22.58 18.49 -3.73
CA LEU A 479 -23.27 17.90 -4.88
C LEU A 479 -24.80 18.04 -4.75
N ALA A 480 -25.33 17.86 -3.55
CA ALA A 480 -26.76 17.99 -3.30
C ALA A 480 -27.25 19.44 -3.49
N THR A 481 -26.49 20.44 -3.04
CA THR A 481 -26.87 21.85 -3.16
C THR A 481 -26.34 22.54 -4.42
N GLY A 482 -25.50 21.87 -5.19
CA GLY A 482 -24.87 22.44 -6.37
C GLY A 482 -25.86 22.79 -7.47
N GLU A 483 -25.53 23.83 -8.22
CA GLU A 483 -26.31 24.30 -9.38
C GLU A 483 -25.62 23.91 -10.69
N ASN A 484 -26.38 23.95 -11.79
CA ASN A 484 -25.80 23.76 -13.11
C ASN A 484 -24.97 24.99 -13.51
N PRO A 485 -23.89 24.82 -14.29
CA PRO A 485 -23.19 25.95 -14.90
C PRO A 485 -24.08 26.65 -15.93
N ASP A 486 -23.68 27.86 -16.32
CA ASP A 486 -24.23 28.51 -17.50
C ASP A 486 -23.77 27.76 -18.76
N TRP A 487 -24.60 26.81 -19.21
CA TRP A 487 -24.32 25.98 -20.37
C TRP A 487 -24.14 26.76 -21.67
N VAL A 488 -24.68 27.98 -21.77
CA VAL A 488 -24.54 28.84 -22.96
C VAL A 488 -23.08 29.26 -23.15
N MET A 489 -22.35 29.45 -22.06
CA MET A 489 -20.92 29.80 -22.09
C MET A 489 -20.05 28.68 -22.69
N LEU A 490 -20.58 27.45 -22.77
CA LEU A 490 -19.90 26.29 -23.32
C LEU A 490 -20.18 26.07 -24.81
N ARG A 491 -21.03 26.88 -25.45
CA ARG A 491 -21.43 26.71 -26.87
C ARG A 491 -20.29 26.57 -27.85
N GLY A 492 -19.18 27.28 -27.63
CA GLY A 492 -18.00 27.24 -28.50
C GLY A 492 -16.97 26.18 -28.14
N LYS A 493 -17.23 25.31 -27.14
CA LYS A 493 -16.26 24.33 -26.64
C LYS A 493 -16.53 22.94 -27.22
N PRO A 494 -15.52 22.26 -27.77
CA PRO A 494 -15.60 20.84 -28.05
C PRO A 494 -15.82 20.06 -26.74
N ILE A 495 -16.82 19.18 -26.74
CA ILE A 495 -17.18 18.33 -25.60
C ILE A 495 -17.27 16.88 -26.08
N LEU A 496 -16.57 15.98 -25.38
CA LEU A 496 -16.70 14.54 -25.51
C LEU A 496 -17.35 13.99 -24.24
N CYS A 497 -18.52 13.38 -24.36
CA CYS A 497 -19.13 12.59 -23.29
C CYS A 497 -18.81 11.10 -23.51
N ILE A 498 -18.26 10.44 -22.48
CA ILE A 498 -18.03 9.00 -22.47
C ILE A 498 -19.02 8.38 -21.49
N ALA A 499 -19.92 7.53 -21.98
CA ALA A 499 -20.96 6.89 -21.20
C ALA A 499 -20.74 5.37 -21.12
N GLY A 500 -20.88 4.80 -19.93
CA GLY A 500 -20.93 3.36 -19.76
C GLY A 500 -22.36 2.87 -19.98
N VAL A 501 -22.56 1.84 -20.81
CA VAL A 501 -23.91 1.32 -21.08
C VAL A 501 -24.55 0.71 -19.82
N ALA A 502 -23.72 0.20 -18.90
CA ALA A 502 -24.17 -0.34 -17.61
C ALA A 502 -24.11 0.70 -16.47
N ASP A 503 -23.84 1.98 -16.76
CA ASP A 503 -23.74 3.04 -15.75
C ASP A 503 -25.13 3.39 -15.19
N LYS A 504 -25.39 2.96 -13.95
CA LYS A 504 -26.64 3.26 -13.23
C LYS A 504 -26.61 4.63 -12.54
N VAL A 505 -25.43 5.24 -12.41
CA VAL A 505 -25.24 6.52 -11.71
C VAL A 505 -25.43 7.68 -12.69
N SER A 506 -24.86 7.57 -13.89
CA SER A 506 -25.09 8.45 -15.03
C SER A 506 -25.46 7.65 -16.28
N PRO A 507 -26.75 7.30 -16.46
CA PRO A 507 -27.21 6.57 -17.63
C PRO A 507 -26.90 7.30 -18.94
N VAL A 508 -26.77 6.57 -20.05
CA VAL A 508 -26.44 7.11 -21.38
C VAL A 508 -27.29 8.33 -21.78
N ALA A 509 -28.58 8.32 -21.46
CA ALA A 509 -29.49 9.44 -21.74
C ALA A 509 -29.04 10.78 -21.11
N MET A 510 -28.28 10.74 -20.01
CA MET A 510 -27.67 11.92 -19.41
C MET A 510 -26.66 12.56 -20.36
N SER A 511 -25.82 11.74 -21.00
CA SER A 511 -24.82 12.19 -21.98
C SER A 511 -25.47 12.69 -23.26
N ASP A 512 -26.50 11.99 -23.77
CA ASP A 512 -27.22 12.39 -24.98
C ASP A 512 -27.88 13.77 -24.84
N GLY A 513 -28.34 14.11 -23.63
CA GLY A 513 -28.96 15.40 -23.34
C GLY A 513 -28.01 16.60 -23.27
N TYR A 514 -26.68 16.43 -23.35
CA TYR A 514 -25.73 17.55 -23.24
C TYR A 514 -25.75 18.48 -24.46
N ALA A 515 -26.00 17.94 -25.65
CA ALA A 515 -26.11 18.72 -26.89
C ALA A 515 -27.20 19.80 -26.79
N GLU A 516 -28.34 19.44 -26.18
CA GLU A 516 -29.47 20.35 -25.94
C GLU A 516 -29.13 21.42 -24.88
N LEU A 517 -28.51 21.02 -23.77
CA LEU A 517 -28.12 21.95 -22.70
C LEU A 517 -27.17 23.04 -23.19
N VAL A 518 -26.15 22.64 -23.94
CA VAL A 518 -25.19 23.58 -24.54
C VAL A 518 -25.89 24.39 -25.64
N GLY A 519 -26.88 23.83 -26.32
CA GLY A 519 -27.59 24.46 -27.43
C GLY A 519 -26.77 24.49 -28.72
N HIS A 520 -25.83 23.55 -28.87
CA HIS A 520 -24.98 23.45 -30.07
C HIS A 520 -24.48 22.00 -30.30
N ALA A 521 -25.33 21.15 -30.87
CA ALA A 521 -25.09 19.71 -31.02
C ALA A 521 -23.78 19.34 -31.74
N ALA A 522 -23.35 20.14 -32.73
CA ALA A 522 -22.13 19.85 -33.50
C ALA A 522 -20.84 19.84 -32.66
N ASN A 523 -20.88 20.43 -31.46
CA ASN A 523 -19.71 20.50 -30.56
C ASN A 523 -19.72 19.40 -29.49
N VAL A 524 -20.77 18.58 -29.43
CA VAL A 524 -20.92 17.51 -28.44
C VAL A 524 -20.85 16.16 -29.14
N LYS A 525 -19.85 15.34 -28.77
CA LYS A 525 -19.71 13.96 -29.22
C LYS A 525 -20.02 13.03 -28.04
N VAL A 526 -20.82 12.00 -28.26
CA VAL A 526 -21.09 10.96 -27.26
C VAL A 526 -20.44 9.64 -27.72
N VAL A 527 -19.70 9.00 -26.83
CA VAL A 527 -19.13 7.66 -27.01
C VAL A 527 -19.70 6.76 -25.94
N GLN A 528 -20.31 5.66 -26.35
CA GLN A 528 -20.83 4.63 -25.45
C GLN A 528 -19.85 3.48 -25.37
N ILE A 529 -19.63 2.95 -24.17
CA ILE A 529 -18.75 1.80 -23.91
C ILE A 529 -19.61 0.68 -23.33
N GLU A 530 -19.70 -0.42 -24.07
CA GLU A 530 -20.40 -1.65 -23.64
C GLU A 530 -19.73 -2.28 -22.41
N ASP A 531 -20.54 -2.96 -21.60
CA ASP A 531 -20.11 -3.64 -20.36
C ASP A 531 -19.30 -2.75 -19.41
N CYS A 532 -19.62 -1.46 -19.37
CA CYS A 532 -18.92 -0.47 -18.57
C CYS A 532 -19.91 0.21 -17.62
N GLY A 533 -19.61 0.20 -16.33
CA GLY A 533 -20.33 0.94 -15.31
C GLY A 533 -19.89 2.40 -15.22
N HIS A 534 -19.98 2.95 -14.03
CA HIS A 534 -19.62 4.33 -13.71
C HIS A 534 -18.13 4.52 -13.50
N TRP A 535 -17.34 3.46 -13.28
CA TRP A 535 -15.89 3.56 -13.05
C TRP A 535 -15.11 3.36 -14.35
N HIS A 536 -15.38 4.19 -15.36
CA HIS A 536 -14.93 3.99 -16.75
C HIS A 536 -13.43 3.67 -16.89
N CYS A 537 -12.58 4.44 -16.19
CA CYS A 537 -11.13 4.26 -16.22
C CYS A 537 -10.66 2.95 -15.59
N LEU A 538 -11.40 2.42 -14.60
CA LEU A 538 -11.06 1.15 -13.96
C LEU A 538 -11.60 -0.03 -14.76
N GLU A 539 -12.80 0.12 -15.33
CA GLU A 539 -13.51 -0.97 -15.99
C GLU A 539 -13.07 -1.20 -17.44
N LYS A 540 -12.80 -0.12 -18.18
CA LYS A 540 -12.49 -0.14 -19.62
C LYS A 540 -11.40 0.88 -20.00
N PRO A 541 -10.20 0.79 -19.41
CA PRO A 541 -9.14 1.78 -19.61
C PRO A 541 -8.75 1.98 -21.08
N GLU A 542 -8.65 0.91 -21.89
CA GLU A 542 -8.22 1.03 -23.29
C GLU A 542 -9.25 1.77 -24.14
N ALA A 543 -10.54 1.52 -23.90
CA ALA A 543 -11.63 2.20 -24.60
C ALA A 543 -11.66 3.70 -24.25
N VAL A 544 -11.44 4.04 -22.98
CA VAL A 544 -11.34 5.43 -22.51
C VAL A 544 -10.13 6.13 -23.14
N VAL A 545 -8.94 5.52 -23.10
CA VAL A 545 -7.74 6.07 -23.73
C VAL A 545 -7.96 6.32 -25.22
N LYS A 546 -8.53 5.35 -25.94
CA LYS A 546 -8.82 5.46 -27.36
C LYS A 546 -9.75 6.64 -27.65
N ALA A 547 -10.83 6.80 -26.87
CA ALA A 547 -11.77 7.89 -27.03
C ALA A 547 -11.12 9.25 -26.78
N ILE A 548 -10.29 9.37 -25.73
CA ILE A 548 -9.52 10.58 -25.41
C ILE A 548 -8.56 10.91 -26.56
N LYS A 549 -7.69 9.99 -26.96
CA LYS A 549 -6.67 10.21 -28.01
C LYS A 549 -7.26 10.54 -29.38
N GLN A 550 -8.46 10.07 -29.69
CA GLN A 550 -9.14 10.42 -30.94
C GLN A 550 -9.76 11.83 -30.91
N PHE A 551 -9.88 12.43 -29.73
CA PHE A 551 -10.55 13.70 -29.53
C PHE A 551 -9.59 14.87 -29.34
N ILE A 552 -8.43 14.65 -28.71
CA ILE A 552 -7.43 15.69 -28.42
C ILE A 552 -6.19 15.62 -29.30
#